data_AF-A0A9R1Q4J7-F1
#
_entry.id   AF-A0A9R1Q4J7-F1
#
_cell.length_a   1.000
_cell.length_b   1.000
_cell.length_c   1.000
_cell.angle_alpha   90.00
_cell.angle_beta   90.00
_cell.angle_gamma   90.00
#
_symmetry.space_group_name_H-M   'P 1'
#
loop_
_entity.id
_entity.type
_entity.pdbx_description
1 polymer ?
#
loop_
_entity_poly.entity_id
_entity_poly.type
_entity_poly.pdbx_seq_one_letter_code
_entity_poly.pdbx_strand_id
1 'polypeptide(L)'
;MKSTRGAMSSPLCLCAVVCLMAQIGAANVVLMGNNLTLSFDDVEANFSPAVKGSGVNGLVYTAEPLNACSALTSKAVEGPPSPFALVIRGGCTFDEKVKNVQDAGFKAAIVYDNENSGVLV
;
A
#
# COMPACT_ATOMS: atom_id res chain seq x y z
N MET A 1 -43.02 -41.55 -35.00
CA MET A 1 -42.68 -40.43 -34.10
C MET A 1 -41.26 -40.64 -33.59
N LYS A 2 -40.31 -39.77 -33.98
CA LYS A 2 -38.92 -39.83 -33.50
C LYS A 2 -38.88 -39.28 -32.07
N SER A 3 -38.58 -40.15 -31.12
CA SER A 3 -38.38 -39.76 -29.71
C SER A 3 -37.02 -39.11 -29.57
N THR A 4 -37.01 -37.78 -29.46
CA THR A 4 -35.81 -36.98 -29.17
C THR A 4 -35.43 -37.20 -27.71
N ARG A 5 -34.40 -38.01 -27.46
CA ARG A 5 -33.79 -38.13 -26.12
C ARG A 5 -33.09 -36.81 -25.80
N GLY A 6 -33.75 -35.94 -25.04
CA GLY A 6 -33.09 -34.79 -24.42
C GLY A 6 -32.00 -35.30 -23.48
N ALA A 7 -30.76 -34.90 -23.73
CA ALA A 7 -29.63 -35.22 -22.87
C ALA A 7 -29.87 -34.56 -21.50
N MET A 8 -30.21 -35.35 -20.48
CA MET A 8 -30.25 -34.88 -19.10
C MET A 8 -28.82 -34.64 -18.64
N SER A 9 -28.41 -33.38 -18.52
CA SER A 9 -27.11 -33.00 -17.99
C SER A 9 -26.99 -33.50 -16.54
N SER A 10 -26.07 -34.43 -16.30
CA SER A 10 -25.79 -34.96 -14.96
C SER A 10 -25.37 -33.82 -14.02
N PRO A 11 -25.93 -33.72 -12.80
CA PRO A 11 -25.57 -32.66 -11.84
C PRO A 11 -24.08 -32.70 -11.48
N LEU A 12 -23.41 -33.87 -11.58
CA LEU A 12 -21.96 -33.97 -11.42
C LEU A 12 -21.18 -33.28 -12.54
N CYS A 13 -21.63 -33.40 -13.80
CA CYS A 13 -20.99 -32.71 -14.91
C CYS A 13 -21.14 -31.19 -14.77
N LEU A 14 -22.32 -30.74 -14.33
CA LEU A 14 -22.57 -29.31 -14.09
C LEU A 14 -21.65 -28.78 -12.99
N CYS A 15 -21.52 -29.52 -11.88
CA CYS A 15 -20.65 -29.16 -10.77
C CYS A 15 -19.17 -29.11 -11.17
N ALA A 16 -18.70 -30.10 -11.95
CA ALA A 16 -17.33 -30.13 -12.46
C ALA A 16 -17.00 -28.91 -13.34
N VAL A 17 -17.93 -28.53 -14.24
CA VAL A 17 -17.75 -27.35 -15.09
C VAL A 17 -17.70 -26.07 -14.25
N VAL A 18 -18.56 -25.92 -13.24
CA VAL A 18 -18.54 -24.75 -12.35
C VAL A 18 -17.21 -24.63 -11.59
N CYS A 19 -16.69 -25.74 -11.06
CA CYS A 19 -15.39 -25.75 -10.38
C CYS A 19 -14.22 -25.39 -11.31
N LEU A 20 -14.26 -25.80 -12.58
CA LEU A 20 -13.22 -25.43 -13.56
C LEU A 20 -13.25 -23.95 -13.95
N MET A 21 -14.43 -23.33 -13.92
CA MET A 21 -14.60 -21.92 -14.29
C MET A 21 -14.43 -20.95 -13.10
N ALA A 22 -14.42 -21.47 -11.87
CA ALA A 22 -14.20 -20.67 -10.67
C ALA A 22 -12.71 -20.33 -10.53
N GLN A 23 -12.34 -19.09 -10.86
CA GLN A 23 -11.01 -18.55 -10.59
C GLN A 23 -10.99 -17.83 -9.23
N ILE A 24 -9.93 -18.04 -8.46
CA ILE A 24 -9.69 -17.27 -7.23
C ILE A 24 -9.23 -15.88 -7.63
N GLY A 25 -10.04 -14.87 -7.34
CA GLY A 25 -9.69 -13.46 -7.52
C GLY A 25 -9.32 -12.82 -6.19
N ALA A 26 -8.26 -12.01 -6.18
CA ALA A 26 -7.96 -11.11 -5.07
C ALA A 26 -8.48 -9.71 -5.42
N ALA A 27 -9.10 -9.03 -4.45
CA ALA A 27 -9.55 -7.65 -4.60
C ALA A 27 -9.22 -6.86 -3.33
N ASN A 28 -8.79 -5.62 -3.49
CA ASN A 28 -8.67 -4.68 -2.38
C ASN A 28 -10.04 -4.09 -2.07
N VAL A 29 -10.52 -4.26 -0.84
CA VAL A 29 -11.74 -3.62 -0.36
C VAL A 29 -11.37 -2.26 0.21
N VAL A 30 -11.78 -1.19 -0.48
CA VAL A 30 -11.65 0.17 0.05
C VAL A 30 -12.83 0.42 0.98
N LEU A 31 -12.58 0.39 2.29
CA LEU A 31 -13.58 0.78 3.29
C LEU A 31 -13.78 2.31 3.24
N MET A 32 -14.88 2.76 2.63
CA MET A 32 -15.32 4.15 2.74
C MET A 32 -16.14 4.32 4.03
N GLY A 33 -15.50 4.78 5.09
CA GLY A 33 -16.15 5.14 6.35
C GLY A 33 -15.51 6.38 6.96
N ASN A 34 -16.28 7.16 7.71
CA ASN A 34 -15.78 8.31 8.44
C ASN A 34 -15.12 7.86 9.75
N ASN A 35 -13.97 8.45 10.10
CA ASN A 35 -13.21 8.16 11.33
C ASN A 35 -12.74 6.70 11.46
N LEU A 36 -12.29 6.10 10.36
CA LEU A 36 -11.66 4.79 10.39
C LEU A 36 -10.19 4.92 10.79
N THR A 37 -9.78 4.13 11.77
CA THR A 37 -8.37 3.89 12.08
C THR A 37 -8.00 2.53 11.50
N LEU A 38 -6.99 2.50 10.64
CA LEU A 38 -6.49 1.28 10.00
C LEU A 38 -5.04 1.05 10.42
N SER A 39 -4.66 -0.22 10.52
CA SER A 39 -3.27 -0.64 10.63
C SER A 39 -2.80 -1.13 9.27
N PHE A 40 -1.57 -0.80 8.92
CA PHE A 40 -0.90 -1.29 7.73
C PHE A 40 0.35 -2.05 8.18
N ASP A 41 0.72 -3.09 7.43
CA ASP A 41 2.02 -3.73 7.64
C ASP A 41 3.12 -2.77 7.18
N ASP A 42 4.20 -2.71 7.95
CA ASP A 42 5.34 -1.82 7.70
C ASP A 42 6.67 -2.51 8.00
N VAL A 43 7.74 -1.96 7.42
CA VAL A 43 9.12 -2.38 7.68
C VAL A 43 9.94 -1.14 8.00
N GLU A 44 10.63 -1.20 9.13
CA GLU A 44 11.49 -0.10 9.57
C GLU A 44 12.81 -0.06 8.78
N ALA A 45 13.26 1.14 8.43
CA ALA A 45 14.54 1.34 7.78
C ALA A 45 15.72 1.04 8.72
N ASN A 46 16.59 0.11 8.31
CA ASN A 46 17.79 -0.28 9.08
C ASN A 46 18.91 0.80 9.08
N PHE A 47 18.71 1.92 8.39
CA PHE A 47 19.65 3.04 8.32
C PHE A 47 19.14 4.28 9.07
N SER A 48 17.99 4.19 9.75
CA SER A 48 17.47 5.24 10.63
C SER A 48 17.53 4.83 12.11
N PRO A 49 17.44 5.77 13.05
CA PRO A 49 17.25 5.44 14.45
C PRO A 49 15.99 4.59 14.66
N ALA A 50 16.09 3.59 15.53
CA ALA A 50 14.99 2.70 15.85
C ALA A 50 13.76 3.48 16.38
N VAL A 51 12.59 3.19 15.84
CA VAL A 51 11.30 3.64 16.35
C VAL A 51 11.09 2.99 17.71
N LYS A 52 10.87 3.81 18.73
CA LYS A 52 10.59 3.31 20.09
C LYS A 52 9.32 2.48 20.07
N GLY A 53 9.21 1.49 20.95
CA GLY A 53 8.01 0.64 21.07
C GLY A 53 6.71 1.39 21.40
N SER A 54 6.79 2.66 21.81
CA SER A 54 5.64 3.57 21.95
C SER A 54 5.11 4.12 20.62
N GLY A 55 5.80 3.86 19.50
CA GLY A 55 5.54 4.49 18.20
C GLY A 55 5.93 5.96 18.15
N VAL A 56 5.69 6.58 16.99
CA VAL A 56 5.80 8.03 16.76
C VAL A 56 4.45 8.52 16.21
N ASN A 57 3.94 9.62 16.77
CA ASN A 57 2.72 10.26 16.27
C ASN A 57 3.07 11.46 15.39
N GLY A 58 2.36 11.60 14.28
CA GLY A 58 2.56 12.68 13.33
C GLY A 58 1.41 12.80 12.34
N LEU A 59 1.41 13.90 11.60
CA LEU A 59 0.48 14.14 10.50
C LEU A 59 1.20 13.91 9.17
N VAL A 60 0.55 13.15 8.29
CA VAL A 60 1.10 12.75 7.00
C VAL A 60 0.79 13.82 5.94
N TYR A 61 1.82 14.22 5.20
CA TYR A 61 1.76 15.13 4.07
C TYR A 61 2.35 14.46 2.83
N THR A 62 1.74 14.65 1.68
CA THR A 62 2.31 14.18 0.41
C THR A 62 3.56 14.98 0.05
N ALA A 63 4.65 14.30 -0.27
CA ALA A 63 5.89 14.95 -0.72
C ALA A 63 5.76 15.48 -2.15
N GLU A 64 6.45 16.59 -2.44
CA GLU A 64 6.63 17.12 -3.80
C GLU A 64 8.13 17.41 -4.03
N PRO A 65 8.82 16.74 -4.98
CA PRO A 65 8.30 15.69 -5.85
C PRO A 65 7.97 14.41 -5.09
N LEU A 66 6.96 13.67 -5.58
CA LEU A 66 6.41 12.49 -4.91
C LEU A 66 7.44 11.38 -4.64
N ASN A 67 8.45 11.26 -5.50
CA ASN A 67 9.52 10.26 -5.35
C ASN A 67 10.67 10.71 -4.44
N ALA A 68 10.69 11.96 -3.99
CA ALA A 68 11.75 12.54 -3.16
C ALA A 68 13.19 12.30 -3.68
N CYS A 69 13.39 12.14 -4.99
CA CYS A 69 14.71 11.93 -5.59
C CYS A 69 15.44 13.26 -5.89
N SER A 70 14.87 14.38 -5.46
CA SER A 70 15.50 15.69 -5.46
C SER A 70 14.97 16.48 -4.25
N ALA A 71 15.52 17.67 -4.02
CA ALA A 71 15.06 18.54 -2.95
C ALA A 71 13.54 18.78 -3.01
N LEU A 72 12.85 18.60 -1.88
CA LEU A 72 11.41 18.81 -1.81
C LEU A 72 11.06 20.30 -1.85
N THR A 73 10.04 20.61 -2.66
CA THR A 73 9.37 21.91 -2.69
C THR A 73 8.33 22.01 -1.59
N SER A 74 7.68 20.90 -1.22
CA SER A 74 6.85 20.79 -0.03
C SER A 74 7.71 20.93 1.23
N LYS A 75 7.40 21.89 2.10
CA LYS A 75 8.10 22.11 3.36
C LYS A 75 7.32 21.56 4.53
N ALA A 76 8.04 21.08 5.54
CA ALA A 76 7.46 20.65 6.79
C ALA A 76 6.72 21.80 7.48
N VAL A 77 5.54 21.50 8.04
CA VAL A 77 4.82 22.44 8.89
C VAL A 77 5.49 22.44 10.27
N GLU A 78 5.89 23.61 10.74
CA GLU A 78 6.47 23.77 12.06
C GLU A 78 5.41 23.63 13.17
N GLY A 79 5.80 23.02 14.29
CA GLY A 79 4.94 22.78 15.45
C GLY A 79 4.27 21.40 15.48
N PRO A 80 3.53 21.10 16.55
CA PRO A 80 2.80 19.84 16.68
C PRO A 80 1.52 19.82 15.82
N PRO A 81 1.11 18.65 15.27
CA PRO A 81 1.79 17.35 15.34
C PRO A 81 3.00 17.26 14.39
N SER A 82 3.95 16.37 14.71
CA SER A 82 5.16 16.17 13.90
C SER A 82 4.83 15.90 12.43
N PRO A 83 5.42 16.64 11.47
CA PRO A 83 5.13 16.44 10.06
C PRO A 83 5.86 15.21 9.50
N PHE A 84 5.11 14.28 8.91
CA PHE A 84 5.61 13.09 8.21
C PHE A 84 5.41 13.26 6.71
N ALA A 85 6.40 12.85 5.90
CA ALA A 85 6.28 12.89 4.45
C ALA A 85 5.88 11.51 3.89
N LEU A 86 4.90 11.48 3.00
CA LEU A 86 4.52 10.31 2.21
C LEU A 86 5.21 10.35 0.85
N VAL A 87 5.99 9.32 0.54
CA VAL A 87 6.87 9.25 -0.63
C VAL A 87 6.61 7.96 -1.41
N ILE A 88 6.55 8.03 -2.74
CA ILE A 88 6.42 6.83 -3.58
C ILE A 88 7.77 6.12 -3.74
N ARG A 89 7.73 4.78 -3.74
CA ARG A 89 8.88 3.93 -4.12
C ARG A 89 9.32 4.18 -5.58
N GLY A 90 10.61 3.97 -5.85
CA GLY A 90 11.20 4.03 -7.20
C GLY A 90 12.01 5.30 -7.49
N GLY A 91 12.75 5.31 -8.60
CA GLY A 91 13.58 6.44 -9.06
C GLY A 91 14.96 6.56 -8.41
N CYS A 92 15.06 6.39 -7.10
CA CYS A 92 16.29 6.50 -6.30
C CYS A 92 16.23 5.59 -5.07
N THR A 93 17.33 5.50 -4.31
CA THR A 93 17.45 4.63 -3.13
C THR A 93 16.67 5.18 -1.93
N PHE A 94 16.37 4.34 -0.94
CA PHE A 94 15.57 4.74 0.23
C PHE A 94 16.27 5.78 1.11
N ASP A 95 17.58 5.67 1.28
CA ASP A 95 18.39 6.63 2.03
C ASP A 95 18.42 8.01 1.36
N GLU A 96 18.48 8.07 0.03
CA GLU A 96 18.40 9.33 -0.71
C GLU A 96 17.04 10.01 -0.52
N LYS A 97 15.94 9.24 -0.57
CA LYS A 97 14.58 9.73 -0.28
C LYS A 97 14.49 10.33 1.12
N VAL A 98 14.91 9.55 2.13
CA VAL A 98 14.85 9.94 3.53
C VAL A 98 15.70 11.18 3.79
N LYS A 99 16.88 11.27 3.17
CA LYS A 99 17.73 12.46 3.24
C LYS A 99 17.02 13.70 2.71
N ASN A 100 16.44 13.64 1.52
CA ASN A 100 15.74 14.79 0.92
C ASN A 100 14.50 15.22 1.74
N VAL A 101 13.79 14.25 2.33
CA VAL A 101 12.68 14.49 3.26
C VAL A 101 13.17 15.20 4.53
N GLN A 102 14.27 14.73 5.11
CA GLN A 102 14.88 15.33 6.29
C GLN A 102 15.37 16.75 6.02
N ASP A 103 16.02 16.99 4.87
CA ASP A 103 16.50 18.30 4.43
C ASP A 103 15.34 19.31 4.26
N ALA A 104 14.11 18.83 4.04
CA ALA A 104 12.90 19.64 3.96
C ALA A 104 12.18 19.85 5.31
N GLY A 105 12.74 19.35 6.41
CA GLY A 105 12.31 19.60 7.79
C GLY A 105 11.33 18.58 8.38
N PHE A 106 10.95 17.55 7.61
CA PHE A 106 10.04 16.52 8.08
C PHE A 106 10.68 15.66 9.17
N LYS A 107 9.86 15.09 10.04
CA LYS A 107 10.30 14.28 11.20
C LYS A 107 10.29 12.79 10.94
N ALA A 108 9.59 12.33 9.91
CA ALA A 108 9.63 10.96 9.43
C ALA A 108 9.30 10.91 7.93
N ALA A 109 9.71 9.83 7.27
CA ALA A 109 9.35 9.50 5.91
C ALA A 109 8.60 8.16 5.91
N ILE A 110 7.49 8.09 5.19
CA ILE A 110 6.74 6.86 4.91
C ILE A 110 6.90 6.61 3.41
N VAL A 111 7.68 5.60 3.04
CA VAL A 111 7.83 5.20 1.64
C VAL A 111 6.83 4.10 1.34
N TYR A 112 5.83 4.38 0.52
CA TYR A 112 4.81 3.38 0.18
C TYR A 112 5.20 2.61 -1.08
N ASP A 113 4.94 1.31 -1.06
CA ASP A 113 5.13 0.45 -2.23
C ASP A 113 4.08 0.79 -3.30
N ASN A 114 4.52 0.85 -4.55
CA ASN A 114 3.66 1.09 -5.71
C ASN A 114 3.47 -0.17 -6.56
N GLU A 115 4.01 -1.31 -6.11
CA GLU A 115 3.91 -2.61 -6.77
C GLU A 115 3.05 -3.59 -5.94
N ASN A 116 2.33 -4.49 -6.62
CA ASN A 116 1.41 -5.42 -5.96
C ASN A 116 2.05 -6.80 -5.67
N SER A 117 3.35 -6.82 -5.34
CA SER A 117 4.11 -8.06 -5.12
C SER A 117 4.00 -8.65 -3.70
N GLY A 118 3.40 -7.91 -2.75
CA GLY A 118 3.07 -8.41 -1.41
C GLY A 118 4.25 -8.57 -0.44
N VAL A 119 5.47 -8.23 -0.85
CA VAL A 119 6.66 -8.26 0.02
C VAL A 119 7.12 -6.84 0.28
N LEU A 120 7.09 -6.43 1.55
CA LEU A 120 7.68 -5.18 2.02
C LEU A 120 9.19 -5.36 2.19
N VAL A 121 9.96 -4.34 1.79
CA VAL A 121 11.43 -4.33 1.83
C VAL A 121 11.95 -3.01 2.37
#